data_AF-A0A9P1HGK3-F1
#
_entry.id   AF-A0A9P1HGK3-F1
#
_cell.length_a   1.000
_cell.length_b   1.000
_cell.length_c   1.000
_cell.angle_alpha   90.00
_cell.angle_beta   90.00
_cell.angle_gamma   90.00
#
_symmetry.space_group_name_H-M   'P 1'
#
loop_
_entity.id
_entity.type
_entity.pdbx_description
1 polymer ?
#
loop_
_entity_poly.entity_id
_entity_poly.type
_entity_poly.pdbx_seq_one_letter_code
_entity_poly.pdbx_strand_id
1 'polypeptide(L)'
;MDISKLSANEKLSVCKKYFYIGLCCLPLVWLTNIVWFFSEAFCNPPTPERKEIKRYLWLSGMGVTCWTFAIVAWELYFQSYRSLGLPWSDFLTFVYPKGRV
;
A
#
# COMPACT_ATOMS: atom_id res chain seq x y z
N MET A 1 10.69 -13.82 8.63
CA MET A 1 11.36 -14.63 7.59
C MET A 1 12.64 -13.92 7.23
N ASP A 2 13.81 -14.55 7.41
CA ASP A 2 15.10 -13.93 7.06
C ASP A 2 15.27 -13.87 5.55
N ILE A 3 15.08 -12.70 4.94
CA ILE A 3 15.28 -12.51 3.49
C ILE A 3 16.76 -12.68 3.12
N SER A 4 17.67 -12.44 4.06
CA SER A 4 19.12 -12.54 3.83
C SER A 4 19.59 -13.94 3.42
N LYS A 5 18.80 -14.98 3.74
CA LYS A 5 19.11 -16.37 3.41
C LYS A 5 18.56 -16.82 2.06
N LEU A 6 17.74 -16.00 1.40
CA LEU A 6 17.12 -16.34 0.11
C LEU A 6 18.05 -16.07 -1.06
N SER A 7 18.02 -16.95 -2.05
CA SER A 7 18.65 -16.70 -3.35
C SER A 7 17.97 -15.51 -4.04
N ALA A 8 18.71 -14.83 -4.91
CA ALA A 8 18.22 -13.59 -5.50
C ALA A 8 16.99 -13.81 -6.44
N ASN A 9 16.86 -14.99 -7.05
CA ASN A 9 15.65 -15.44 -7.75
C ASN A 9 14.44 -15.64 -6.82
N GLU A 10 14.64 -16.20 -5.63
CA GLU A 10 13.57 -16.36 -4.65
C GLU A 10 13.08 -15.00 -4.14
N LYS A 11 13.99 -14.06 -3.88
CA LYS A 11 13.65 -12.68 -3.52
C LYS A 11 12.76 -12.01 -4.57
N LEU A 12 13.10 -12.18 -5.86
CA LEU A 12 12.29 -11.68 -6.96
C LEU A 12 10.88 -12.31 -6.97
N SER A 13 10.79 -13.62 -6.76
CA SER A 13 9.50 -14.33 -6.71
C SER A 13 8.61 -13.83 -5.57
N VAL A 14 9.20 -13.55 -4.40
CA VAL A 14 8.50 -13.00 -3.24
C VAL A 14 8.03 -11.58 -3.54
N CYS A 15 8.89 -10.71 -4.07
CA CYS A 15 8.50 -9.35 -4.45
C CYS A 15 7.33 -9.33 -5.44
N LYS A 16 7.33 -10.21 -6.46
CA LYS A 16 6.21 -10.38 -7.40
C LYS A 16 4.93 -10.81 -6.68
N LYS A 17 4.99 -11.80 -5.79
CA LYS A 17 3.81 -12.26 -5.02
C LYS A 17 3.20 -11.13 -4.18
N TYR A 18 4.04 -10.39 -3.44
CA TYR A 18 3.57 -9.25 -2.64
C TYR A 18 2.94 -8.16 -3.51
N PHE A 19 3.48 -7.91 -4.71
CA PHE A 19 2.86 -6.99 -5.66
C PHE A 19 1.47 -7.45 -6.12
N TYR A 20 1.31 -8.71 -6.50
CA TYR A 20 0.00 -9.25 -6.93
C TYR A 20 -1.01 -9.30 -5.79
N ILE A 21 -0.59 -9.63 -4.57
CA ILE A 21 -1.46 -9.60 -3.39
C ILE A 21 -1.93 -8.17 -3.12
N GLY A 22 -1.05 -7.17 -3.28
CA GLY A 22 -1.42 -5.77 -3.10
C GLY A 22 -2.50 -5.27 -4.08
N LEU A 23 -2.63 -5.88 -5.27
CA LEU A 23 -3.72 -5.57 -6.21
C LEU A 23 -5.11 -5.92 -5.67
N CYS A 24 -5.21 -6.73 -4.62
CA CYS A 24 -6.47 -7.05 -3.95
C CYS A 24 -6.99 -5.90 -3.05
N CYS A 25 -6.63 -4.64 -3.36
CA CYS A 25 -6.96 -3.42 -2.60
C CYS A 25 -6.25 -3.33 -1.24
N LEU A 26 -5.02 -3.86 -1.12
CA LEU A 26 -4.22 -3.79 0.11
C LEU A 26 -3.01 -2.86 -0.07
N PRO A 27 -3.17 -1.53 0.09
CA PRO A 27 -2.05 -0.59 -0.04
C PRO A 27 -0.95 -0.83 0.99
N LEU A 28 -1.30 -1.33 2.18
CA LEU A 28 -0.32 -1.69 3.22
C LEU A 28 0.63 -2.80 2.76
N VAL A 29 0.16 -3.76 1.95
CA VAL A 29 1.01 -4.84 1.44
C VAL A 29 2.06 -4.28 0.48
N TRP A 30 1.69 -3.37 -0.42
CA TRP A 30 2.67 -2.69 -1.26
C TRP A 30 3.66 -1.85 -0.45
N LEU A 31 3.20 -1.17 0.60
CA LEU A 31 4.09 -0.42 1.48
C LEU A 31 5.13 -1.33 2.16
N THR A 32 4.69 -2.46 2.70
CA THR A 32 5.62 -3.45 3.28
C THR A 32 6.60 -3.99 2.25
N ASN A 33 6.14 -4.28 1.02
CA ASN A 33 7.00 -4.69 -0.10
C ASN A 33 8.09 -3.65 -0.38
N ILE A 34 7.73 -2.36 -0.35
CA ILE A 34 8.68 -1.26 -0.56
C ILE A 34 9.74 -1.24 0.52
N VAL A 35 9.34 -1.18 1.80
CA VAL A 35 10.27 -1.08 2.92
C VAL A 35 11.22 -2.28 2.97
N TRP A 36 10.71 -3.48 2.70
CA TRP A 36 11.47 -4.72 2.84
C TRP A 36 12.50 -4.91 1.72
N PHE A 37 12.14 -4.58 0.48
CA PHE A 37 13.04 -4.72 -0.68
C PHE A 37 13.80 -3.42 -1.02
N PHE A 38 13.62 -2.32 -0.28
CA PHE A 38 14.34 -1.06 -0.50
C PHE A 38 15.85 -1.25 -0.42
N SER A 39 16.34 -1.90 0.63
CA SER A 39 17.78 -2.18 0.80
C SER A 39 18.32 -3.03 -0.36
N GLU A 40 17.57 -4.05 -0.79
CA GLU A 40 17.95 -4.93 -1.89
C GLU A 40 18.01 -4.18 -3.23
N ALA A 41 17.11 -3.21 -3.42
CA ALA A 41 17.04 -2.41 -4.62
C ALA A 41 18.09 -1.30 -4.67
N PHE A 42 18.45 -0.66 -3.55
CA PHE A 42 19.32 0.52 -3.56
C PHE A 42 20.76 0.22 -3.09
N CYS A 43 20.95 -0.64 -2.10
CA CYS A 43 22.25 -0.88 -1.48
C CYS A 43 23.09 -1.98 -2.15
N ASN A 44 22.46 -2.96 -2.82
CA ASN A 44 23.18 -4.10 -3.41
C ASN A 44 23.74 -3.82 -4.81
N PRO A 45 24.80 -4.55 -5.22
CA PRO A 45 25.42 -4.39 -6.54
C PRO A 45 24.43 -4.64 -7.70
N PRO A 46 24.64 -4.02 -8.87
CA PRO A 46 23.73 -4.13 -10.01
C PRO A 46 23.72 -5.55 -10.60
N THR A 47 22.64 -6.29 -10.34
CA THR A 47 22.32 -7.60 -10.95
C THR A 47 21.08 -7.48 -11.86
N PRO A 48 20.87 -8.40 -12.82
CA PRO A 48 19.67 -8.38 -13.67
C PRO A 48 18.36 -8.46 -12.85
N GLU A 49 18.34 -9.28 -11.80
CA GLU A 49 17.20 -9.47 -10.91
C GLU A 49 16.87 -8.19 -10.12
N ARG A 50 17.88 -7.42 -9.71
CA ARG A 50 17.70 -6.10 -9.07
C ARG A 50 16.93 -5.13 -9.96
N LYS A 51 17.15 -5.16 -11.28
CA LYS A 51 16.44 -4.29 -12.24
C LYS A 51 14.94 -4.61 -12.26
N GLU A 52 14.59 -5.90 -12.22
CA GLU A 52 13.20 -6.33 -12.09
C GLU A 52 12.61 -5.91 -10.74
N ILE A 53 13.31 -6.17 -9.62
CA ILE A 53 12.85 -5.78 -8.27
C ILE A 53 12.58 -4.27 -8.20
N LYS A 54 13.48 -3.43 -8.74
CA LYS A 54 13.27 -1.98 -8.83
C LYS A 54 12.00 -1.61 -9.60
N ARG A 55 11.71 -2.29 -10.71
CA ARG A 55 10.50 -2.04 -11.51
C ARG A 55 9.23 -2.34 -10.71
N TYR A 56 9.18 -3.49 -10.03
CA TYR A 56 8.04 -3.86 -9.19
C TYR A 56 7.89 -2.96 -7.97
N LEU A 57 8.99 -2.48 -7.40
CA LEU A 57 8.98 -1.48 -6.32
C LEU A 57 8.39 -0.16 -6.76
N TRP A 58 8.78 0.35 -7.94
CA TRP A 58 8.20 1.56 -8.50
C TRP A 58 6.70 1.41 -8.77
N LEU A 59 6.27 0.29 -9.36
CA LEU A 59 4.86 -0.02 -9.57
C LEU A 59 4.09 -0.11 -8.24
N SER A 60 4.67 -0.76 -7.23
CA SER A 60 4.09 -0.82 -5.87
C SER A 60 3.96 0.59 -5.28
N GLY A 61 4.98 1.45 -5.44
CA GLY A 61 4.97 2.83 -4.94
C GLY A 61 3.90 3.69 -5.60
N MET A 62 3.71 3.55 -6.91
CA MET A 62 2.60 4.20 -7.62
C MET A 62 1.25 3.69 -7.11
N GLY A 63 1.12 2.38 -6.88
CA GLY A 63 -0.08 1.78 -6.31
C GLY A 63 -0.44 2.34 -4.93
N VAL A 64 0.53 2.39 -4.01
CA VAL A 64 0.35 2.98 -2.66
C VAL A 64 -0.08 4.44 -2.75
N THR A 65 0.60 5.22 -3.60
CA THR A 65 0.31 6.63 -3.77
C THR A 65 -1.12 6.85 -4.28
N CYS A 66 -1.52 6.11 -5.33
CA CYS A 66 -2.87 6.15 -5.87
C CYS A 66 -3.94 5.81 -4.82
N TRP A 67 -3.73 4.73 -4.06
CA TRP A 67 -4.66 4.34 -2.99
C TRP A 67 -4.71 5.32 -1.83
N THR A 68 -3.58 5.94 -1.49
CA THR A 68 -3.54 6.98 -0.46
C THR A 68 -4.40 8.16 -0.89
N PHE A 69 -4.28 8.62 -2.13
CA PHE A 69 -5.15 9.68 -2.65
C PHE A 69 -6.62 9.26 -2.69
N ALA A 70 -6.93 8.02 -3.08
CA ALA A 70 -8.30 7.52 -3.09
C ALA A 70 -8.93 7.50 -1.69
N ILE A 71 -8.20 7.00 -0.68
CA ILE A 71 -8.66 6.98 0.71
C ILE A 71 -8.83 8.39 1.25
N VAL A 72 -7.86 9.28 1.03
CA VAL A 72 -7.94 10.67 1.49
C VAL A 72 -9.12 11.39 0.84
N ALA A 73 -9.32 11.23 -0.47
CA ALA A 73 -10.46 11.83 -1.16
C ALA A 73 -11.79 11.28 -0.63
N TRP A 74 -11.87 9.98 -0.38
CA TRP A 74 -13.05 9.36 0.21
C TRP A 74 -13.34 9.88 1.62
N GLU A 75 -12.32 9.99 2.47
CA GLU A 75 -12.46 10.55 3.82
C GLU A 75 -12.93 12.02 3.76
N LEU A 76 -12.32 12.86 2.93
CA LEU A 76 -12.74 14.25 2.77
C LEU A 76 -14.21 14.35 2.30
N TYR A 77 -14.60 13.51 1.33
CA TYR A 77 -15.97 13.42 0.87
C TYR A 77 -16.90 13.02 2.02
N PHE A 78 -16.64 11.88 2.66
CA PHE A 78 -17.46 11.35 3.74
C PHE A 78 -17.59 12.33 4.92
N GLN A 79 -16.48 12.94 5.36
CA GLN A 79 -16.48 13.91 6.45
C GLN A 79 -17.28 15.18 6.11
N SER A 80 -17.25 15.63 4.85
CA SER A 80 -18.03 16.78 4.39
C SER A 80 -19.53 16.52 4.51
N TYR A 81 -20.01 15.38 4.00
CA TYR A 81 -21.44 15.03 4.09
C TYR A 81 -21.89 14.64 5.50
N ARG A 82 -21.00 14.02 6.28
CA ARG A 82 -21.25 13.74 7.71
C ARG A 82 -21.32 15.01 8.55
N SER A 83 -20.72 16.13 8.12
CA SER A 83 -20.90 17.43 8.78
C SER A 83 -22.29 18.03 8.50
N LEU A 84 -22.90 17.69 7.37
CA LEU A 84 -24.23 18.14 6.96
C LEU A 84 -25.37 17.33 7.60
N GLY A 85 -25.07 16.24 8.30
CA GLY A 85 -26.07 15.45 9.04
C GLY A 85 -27.02 14.65 8.14
N LEU A 86 -26.54 14.15 7.00
CA LEU A 86 -27.39 13.39 6.08
C LEU A 86 -27.62 11.94 6.57
N PRO A 87 -28.84 11.38 6.40
CA PRO A 87 -29.19 10.05 6.91
C PRO A 87 -28.29 8.91 6.41
N TRP A 88 -27.87 8.97 5.13
CA TRP A 88 -26.99 7.94 4.55
C TRP A 88 -25.60 7.93 5.19
N SER A 89 -25.12 9.09 5.64
CA SER A 89 -23.81 9.20 6.28
C SER A 89 -23.82 8.61 7.69
N ASP A 90 -24.96 8.67 8.39
CA ASP A 90 -25.13 8.00 9.68
C ASP A 90 -25.17 6.48 9.52
N PHE A 91 -25.86 5.96 8.51
CA PHE A 91 -25.84 4.51 8.21
C PHE A 91 -24.44 3.97 7.92
N LEU A 92 -23.57 4.76 7.28
CA LEU A 92 -22.18 4.40 7.03
C LEU A 92 -21.24 4.66 8.23
N THR A 93 -21.67 5.45 9.22
CA THR A 93 -20.82 5.84 10.35
C THR A 93 -20.67 4.67 11.31
N PHE A 94 -19.44 4.14 11.41
CA PHE A 94 -19.12 3.10 12.37
C PHE A 94 -18.85 3.65 13.79
N VAL A 95 -18.14 4.78 13.89
CA VAL A 95 -17.78 5.41 15.16
C VAL A 95 -18.46 6.77 15.28
N TYR A 96 -19.41 6.86 16.20
CA TYR A 96 -20.10 8.11 16.50
C TYR A 96 -19.28 8.97 17.47
N PRO A 97 -19.07 10.26 17.17
CA PRO A 97 -18.44 11.18 18.12
C PRO A 97 -19.38 11.40 19.31
N LYS A 98 -18.94 11.06 20.52
CA LYS A 98 -19.72 11.13 21.77
C LYS A 98 -20.06 12.55 22.27
N GLY A 99 -19.94 13.57 21.42
CA GLY A 99 -20.11 14.98 21.81
C GLY A 99 -20.70 15.88 20.73
N ARG A 100 -21.26 15.34 19.65
CA ARG A 100 -22.13 16.13 18.77
C ARG A 100 -23.52 16.18 19.39
N VAL A 101 -23.97 17.39 19.71
CA VAL A 101 -25.38 17.73 19.97
C VAL A 101 -26.10 17.88 18.65
#